data_AF-A0A957IWX4-F1
#
_entry.id   AF-A0A957IWX4-F1
#
_cell.length_a   1.000
_cell.length_b   1.000
_cell.length_c   1.000
_cell.angle_alpha   90.00
_cell.angle_beta   90.00
_cell.angle_gamma   90.00
#
_symmetry.space_group_name_H-M   'P 1'
#
loop_
_entity.id
_entity.type
_entity.pdbx_description
1 polymer ?
#
loop_
_entity_poly.entity_id
_entity_poly.type
_entity_poly.pdbx_seq_one_letter_code
_entity_poly.pdbx_strand_id
1 'polypeptide(L)'
;MSANFDWQTDEEGWEEERPQPEAPPPPDGRLRRRLLLVLGLAGLGALLVVLIVYRQVDQRVTAATQAVEQDVIAAHTLLTDAALAGDEDLFKSLLSAEDRFWRDRQVELLARDLWLDRGAMALWLDASRPISDVRVALAPDLTRAEVTDRLAYTVEWQTGVTDTVWLTRTAVYTRDDAQWRLAPLPDEQAFWGAWQSVEGERVVLIFAEREAAVGARLAADLDAILVQLCRETAVPCRPGQQLQLRLSRETTSPLMLAENYRAINVSSNVRTPLVYRMDLPAPTLLGLPADETAYQALLQGYANWATAVLAARASREVAASDAFVIAQLAEIGQRLPPPPGYFPAREAALPPIPFPAQDILVACQLDNRTSLWRFTPQTGNWEDLLAATGRLRPFLNLSLVWPLPGDDGLLLQLRRFEKGTIRSQIVRWADGEETVLVDDEAAYEVVSWLTPRLAADGRYLLLYRVQPADEARREQQFFVLDLAACGGGDCALQPVDGVPYWSPDGTRTLIVAAGQWPSDLYLGDEAGGIAQWIDKGWAPFWVDDGQFGYVRPAAPGGDYVAGDALEVVLAAVETSKQKRVVLRTADLAAVLPARPGGGPVRLYVN
;
A
#
# COMPACT_ATOMS: atom_id res chain seq x y z
N MET A 1 -32.29 -30.96 47.61
CA MET A 1 -31.98 -30.65 49.02
C MET A 1 -31.77 -29.14 49.10
N SER A 2 -32.83 -28.31 49.09
CA SER A 2 -33.75 -27.93 50.19
C SER A 2 -33.09 -27.14 51.32
N ALA A 3 -33.38 -25.84 51.39
CA ALA A 3 -33.95 -25.20 52.58
C ALA A 3 -34.36 -23.74 52.26
N ASN A 4 -35.67 -23.54 52.07
CA ASN A 4 -36.33 -22.25 52.24
C ASN A 4 -36.29 -21.91 53.74
N PHE A 5 -35.93 -20.68 54.07
CA PHE A 5 -36.02 -20.15 55.43
C PHE A 5 -37.21 -19.19 55.48
N ASP A 6 -38.28 -19.66 56.11
CA ASP A 6 -39.54 -18.98 56.36
C ASP A 6 -39.57 -18.64 57.85
N TRP A 7 -39.85 -17.38 58.21
CA TRP A 7 -40.06 -17.00 59.61
C TRP A 7 -41.53 -16.60 59.79
N GLN A 8 -42.28 -17.52 60.40
CA GLN A 8 -43.50 -17.23 61.15
C GLN A 8 -43.17 -17.27 62.65
N THR A 9 -43.70 -16.32 63.41
CA THR A 9 -43.86 -16.47 64.86
C THR A 9 -45.28 -16.06 65.24
N ASP A 10 -46.09 -17.06 65.57
CA ASP A 10 -47.25 -16.96 66.44
C ASP A 10 -46.76 -16.79 67.89
N GLU A 11 -47.31 -15.83 68.62
CA GLU A 11 -47.34 -15.86 70.08
C GLU A 11 -48.73 -15.44 70.58
N GLU A 12 -49.49 -16.44 71.05
CA GLU A 12 -50.68 -16.31 71.87
C GLU A 12 -50.29 -16.19 73.37
N GLY A 13 -50.95 -15.28 74.09
CA GLY A 13 -51.55 -15.57 75.40
C GLY A 13 -50.70 -15.46 76.67
N TRP A 14 -50.79 -14.30 77.35
CA TRP A 14 -50.90 -14.23 78.82
C TRP A 14 -51.87 -13.10 79.21
N GLU A 15 -53.10 -13.46 79.57
CA GLU A 15 -54.08 -12.56 80.22
C GLU A 15 -53.74 -12.46 81.71
N GLU A 16 -53.18 -11.32 82.13
CA GLU A 16 -53.08 -10.91 83.53
C GLU A 16 -54.19 -9.89 83.83
N GLU A 17 -55.25 -10.35 84.49
CA GLU A 17 -56.34 -9.52 85.03
C GLU A 17 -55.79 -8.53 86.07
N ARG A 18 -55.83 -7.23 85.76
CA ARG A 18 -55.58 -6.14 86.72
C ARG A 18 -56.80 -5.22 86.83
N PRO A 19 -57.04 -4.60 88.00
CA PRO A 19 -58.30 -3.95 88.34
C PRO A 19 -58.57 -2.72 87.47
N GLN A 20 -59.82 -2.57 87.01
CA GLN A 20 -60.32 -1.41 86.28
C GLN A 20 -60.15 -0.11 87.08
N PRO A 21 -59.34 0.87 86.61
CA PRO A 21 -59.45 2.25 87.03
C PRO A 21 -60.59 2.92 86.27
N GLU A 22 -61.33 3.81 86.93
CA GLU A 22 -62.41 4.62 86.38
C GLU A 22 -62.08 5.22 85.00
N ALA A 23 -63.03 5.09 84.07
CA ALA A 23 -62.90 5.54 82.69
C ALA A 23 -62.62 7.05 82.61
N PRO A 24 -61.50 7.48 82.00
CA PRO A 24 -61.29 8.88 81.66
C PRO A 24 -62.29 9.31 80.56
N PRO A 25 -62.71 10.58 80.55
CA PRO A 25 -63.65 11.10 79.56
C PRO A 25 -63.14 10.89 78.13
N PRO A 26 -64.04 10.66 77.14
CA PRO A 26 -63.66 10.37 75.77
C PRO A 26 -62.79 11.50 75.20
N PRO A 27 -61.58 11.20 74.70
CA PRO A 27 -60.70 12.22 74.14
C PRO A 27 -61.33 12.80 72.88
N ASP A 28 -61.34 14.13 72.79
CA ASP A 28 -61.89 14.91 71.70
C ASP A 28 -61.20 14.54 70.37
N GLY A 29 -61.87 13.70 69.55
CA GLY A 29 -61.35 13.11 68.31
C GLY A 29 -60.97 14.12 67.21
N ARG A 30 -61.20 15.42 67.46
CA ARG A 30 -60.79 16.53 66.58
C ARG A 30 -59.28 16.76 66.55
N LEU A 31 -58.57 16.50 67.65
CA LEU A 31 -57.10 16.66 67.72
C LEU A 31 -56.36 15.56 66.97
N ARG A 32 -56.82 14.31 67.07
CA ARG A 32 -56.21 13.15 66.38
C ARG A 32 -56.40 13.23 64.86
N ARG A 33 -57.57 13.71 64.39
CA ARG A 33 -57.81 14.00 62.96
C ARG A 33 -56.95 15.15 62.43
N ARG A 34 -56.75 16.22 63.22
CA ARG A 34 -55.85 17.32 62.86
C ARG A 34 -54.39 16.87 62.78
N LEU A 35 -53.94 16.03 63.72
CA LEU A 35 -52.58 15.48 63.71
C LEU A 35 -52.33 14.58 62.49
N LEU A 36 -53.29 13.70 62.15
CA LEU A 36 -53.19 12.84 60.96
C LEU A 36 -53.20 13.65 59.66
N LEU A 37 -53.97 14.74 59.58
CA LEU A 37 -53.94 15.67 58.44
C LEU A 37 -52.60 16.38 58.32
N VAL A 38 -52.01 16.84 59.42
CA VAL A 38 -50.68 17.48 59.43
C VAL A 38 -49.59 16.50 59.01
N LEU A 39 -49.62 15.26 59.52
CA LEU A 39 -48.68 14.21 59.12
C LEU A 39 -48.86 13.79 57.65
N GLY A 40 -50.11 13.70 57.17
CA GLY A 40 -50.39 13.45 55.76
C GLY A 40 -49.87 14.56 54.85
N LEU A 41 -50.06 15.83 55.22
CA LEU A 41 -49.53 16.98 54.50
C LEU A 41 -47.99 17.04 54.54
N ALA A 42 -47.37 16.71 55.68
CA ALA A 42 -45.92 16.64 55.81
C ALA A 42 -45.33 15.51 54.95
N GLY A 43 -45.96 14.33 54.95
CA GLY A 43 -45.56 13.21 54.08
C GLY A 43 -45.70 13.53 52.60
N LEU A 44 -46.80 14.20 52.21
CA LEU A 44 -47.03 14.63 50.82
C LEU A 44 -46.04 15.73 50.41
N GLY A 45 -45.71 16.65 51.32
CA GLY A 45 -44.65 17.64 51.13
C GLY A 45 -43.27 17.00 50.95
N ALA A 46 -42.91 16.02 51.77
CA ALA A 46 -41.66 15.28 51.64
C ALA A 46 -41.57 14.52 50.31
N LEU A 47 -42.66 13.85 49.90
CA LEU A 47 -42.73 13.14 48.63
C LEU A 47 -42.61 14.09 47.42
N LEU A 48 -43.23 15.27 47.50
CA LEU A 48 -43.08 16.32 46.50
C LEU A 48 -41.62 16.81 46.38
N VAL A 49 -40.95 17.04 47.52
CA VAL A 49 -39.53 17.44 47.54
C VAL A 49 -38.64 16.35 46.93
N VAL A 50 -38.84 15.08 47.30
CA VAL A 50 -38.11 13.95 46.71
C VAL A 50 -38.33 13.89 45.19
N LEU A 51 -39.57 14.09 44.72
CA LEU A 51 -39.88 14.08 43.29
C LEU A 51 -39.25 15.27 42.54
N ILE A 52 -39.20 16.45 43.16
CA ILE A 52 -38.52 17.63 42.58
C ILE A 52 -37.01 17.41 42.53
N VAL A 53 -36.39 16.91 43.61
CA VAL A 53 -34.96 16.61 43.65
C VAL A 53 -34.61 15.54 42.63
N TYR A 54 -35.40 14.46 42.55
CA TYR A 54 -35.22 13.41 41.54
C TYR A 54 -35.29 13.97 40.12
N ARG A 55 -36.29 14.80 39.81
CA ARG A 55 -36.40 15.47 38.50
C ARG A 55 -35.22 16.41 38.21
N GLN A 56 -34.75 17.16 39.20
CA GLN A 56 -33.60 18.05 39.00
C GLN A 56 -32.31 17.28 38.79
N VAL A 57 -32.11 16.17 39.50
CA VAL A 57 -30.97 15.27 39.30
C VAL A 57 -31.05 14.64 37.91
N ASP A 58 -32.21 14.11 37.52
CA ASP A 58 -32.44 13.50 36.20
C ASP A 58 -32.21 14.49 35.04
N GLN A 59 -32.70 15.73 35.18
CA GLN A 59 -32.45 16.80 34.20
C GLN A 59 -30.97 17.17 34.12
N ARG A 60 -30.27 17.27 35.25
CA ARG A 60 -28.84 17.58 35.28
C ARG A 60 -28.00 16.45 34.70
N VAL A 61 -28.35 15.21 35.00
CA VAL A 61 -27.70 14.01 34.44
C VAL A 61 -27.93 13.97 32.94
N THR A 62 -29.17 14.13 32.47
CA THR A 62 -29.49 14.14 31.03
C THR A 62 -28.75 15.25 30.30
N ALA A 63 -28.75 16.48 30.84
CA ALA A 63 -28.05 17.61 30.23
C ALA A 63 -26.52 17.41 30.21
N ALA A 64 -25.95 16.85 31.28
CA ALA A 64 -24.52 16.54 31.34
C ALA A 64 -24.14 15.42 30.37
N THR A 65 -24.95 14.36 30.27
CA THR A 65 -24.74 13.26 29.32
C THR A 65 -24.83 13.77 27.88
N GLN A 66 -25.82 14.59 27.54
CA GLN A 66 -25.94 15.21 26.22
C GLN A 66 -24.75 16.12 25.89
N ALA A 67 -24.27 16.92 26.84
CA ALA A 67 -23.10 17.75 26.63
C ALA A 67 -21.85 16.90 26.35
N VAL A 68 -21.64 15.83 27.13
CA VAL A 68 -20.53 14.89 26.91
C VAL A 68 -20.65 14.18 25.56
N GLU A 69 -21.86 13.79 25.15
CA GLU A 69 -22.12 13.19 23.85
C GLU A 69 -21.71 14.13 22.70
N GLN A 70 -22.08 15.41 22.78
CA GLN A 70 -21.69 16.41 21.78
C GLN A 70 -20.17 16.65 21.77
N ASP A 71 -19.51 16.64 22.92
CA ASP A 71 -18.05 16.77 23.00
C ASP A 71 -17.33 15.59 22.32
N VAL A 72 -17.85 14.36 22.49
CA VAL A 72 -17.31 13.16 21.82
C VAL A 72 -17.52 13.24 20.31
N ILE A 73 -18.71 13.67 19.85
CA ILE A 73 -18.98 13.87 18.42
C ILE A 73 -18.02 14.90 17.83
N ALA A 74 -17.82 16.04 18.51
CA ALA A 74 -16.91 17.08 18.06
C ALA A 74 -15.46 16.58 17.95
N ALA A 75 -14.98 15.83 18.95
CA ALA A 75 -13.64 15.22 18.91
C ALA A 75 -13.50 14.22 17.74
N HIS A 76 -14.54 13.42 17.49
CA HIS A 76 -14.57 12.45 16.41
C HIS A 76 -14.57 13.10 15.01
N THR A 77 -15.36 14.16 14.83
CA THR A 77 -15.37 14.95 13.61
C THR A 77 -14.01 15.59 13.36
N LEU A 78 -13.41 16.23 14.38
CA LEU A 78 -12.10 16.85 14.25
C LEU A 78 -10.99 15.83 13.90
N LEU A 79 -11.02 14.65 14.50
CA LEU A 79 -10.08 13.57 14.17
C LEU A 79 -10.22 13.12 12.72
N THR A 80 -11.45 12.94 12.25
CA THR A 80 -11.68 12.53 10.86
C THR A 80 -11.27 13.61 9.89
N ASP A 81 -11.63 14.87 10.15
CA ASP A 81 -11.26 16.00 9.30
C ASP A 81 -9.73 16.13 9.21
N ALA A 82 -9.02 15.99 10.33
CA ALA A 82 -7.56 15.96 10.35
C ALA A 82 -6.99 14.83 9.47
N ALA A 83 -7.56 13.63 9.56
CA ALA A 83 -7.12 12.51 8.76
C ALA A 83 -7.41 12.68 7.25
N LEU A 84 -8.60 13.19 6.90
CA LEU A 84 -8.97 13.49 5.51
C LEU A 84 -8.08 14.59 4.91
N ALA A 85 -7.67 15.56 5.73
CA ALA A 85 -6.76 16.62 5.32
C ALA A 85 -5.28 16.18 5.29
N GLY A 86 -4.95 14.99 5.82
CA GLY A 86 -3.56 14.55 6.01
C GLY A 86 -2.79 15.39 7.04
N ASP A 87 -3.47 16.05 7.97
CA ASP A 87 -2.86 16.85 9.04
C ASP A 87 -2.37 15.94 10.17
N GLU A 88 -1.13 15.45 10.02
CA GLU A 88 -0.51 14.51 10.96
C GLU A 88 -0.42 15.07 12.39
N ASP A 89 -0.08 16.36 12.54
CA ASP A 89 0.14 16.98 13.85
C ASP A 89 -1.18 17.10 14.62
N LEU A 90 -2.23 17.59 13.97
CA LEU A 90 -3.56 17.66 14.56
C LEU A 90 -4.09 16.26 14.86
N PHE A 91 -3.99 15.33 13.90
CA PHE A 91 -4.42 13.94 14.08
C PHE A 91 -3.74 13.30 15.30
N LYS A 92 -2.41 13.41 15.40
CA LYS A 92 -1.62 12.87 16.51
C LYS A 92 -2.00 13.48 17.86
N SER A 93 -2.39 14.75 17.90
CA SER A 93 -2.82 15.43 19.14
C SER A 93 -4.15 14.90 19.69
N LEU A 94 -4.96 14.26 18.83
CA LEU A 94 -6.27 13.70 19.15
C LEU A 94 -6.21 12.21 19.52
N LEU A 95 -5.01 11.61 19.48
CA LEU A 95 -4.77 10.22 19.91
C LEU A 95 -4.39 10.15 21.39
N SER A 96 -4.82 9.09 22.07
CA SER A 96 -4.44 8.80 23.44
C SER A 96 -2.91 8.70 23.58
N ALA A 97 -2.38 9.27 24.66
CA ALA A 97 -0.94 9.28 24.96
C ALA A 97 -0.48 8.04 25.75
N GLU A 98 -1.42 7.24 26.27
CA GLU A 98 -1.14 6.10 27.16
C GLU A 98 -0.28 5.02 26.48
N ASP A 99 -0.57 4.75 25.20
CA ASP A 99 0.17 3.78 24.39
C ASP A 99 0.88 4.48 23.22
N ARG A 100 2.17 4.79 23.44
CA ARG A 100 3.02 5.41 22.41
C ARG A 100 3.18 4.53 21.17
N PHE A 101 3.29 3.21 21.33
CA PHE A 101 3.50 2.30 20.21
C PHE A 101 2.25 2.26 19.33
N TRP A 102 1.07 2.11 19.93
CA TRP A 102 -0.19 2.18 19.21
C TRP A 102 -0.36 3.52 18.48
N ARG A 103 -0.09 4.63 19.17
CA ARG A 103 -0.20 5.98 18.60
C ARG A 103 0.69 6.16 17.37
N ASP A 104 1.96 5.75 17.45
CA ASP A 104 2.90 5.85 16.35
C ASP A 104 2.44 5.00 15.15
N ARG A 105 1.76 3.87 15.39
CA ARG A 105 1.18 3.03 14.34
C ARG A 105 -0.09 3.62 13.71
N GLN A 106 -0.91 4.35 14.47
CA GLN A 106 -2.03 5.08 13.88
C GLN A 106 -1.55 6.23 12.97
N VAL A 107 -0.47 6.91 13.36
CA VAL A 107 0.18 7.90 12.51
C VAL A 107 0.76 7.26 11.25
N GLU A 108 1.37 6.07 11.37
CA GLU A 108 1.85 5.32 10.19
C GLU A 108 0.69 4.91 9.26
N LEU A 109 -0.46 4.49 9.82
CA LEU A 109 -1.66 4.20 9.03
C LEU A 109 -2.12 5.44 8.26
N LEU A 110 -2.15 6.61 8.90
CA LEU A 110 -2.47 7.88 8.25
C LEU A 110 -1.49 8.19 7.11
N ALA A 111 -0.19 8.10 7.36
CA ALA A 111 0.85 8.40 6.38
C ALA A 111 0.85 7.45 5.15
N ARG A 112 0.21 6.29 5.26
CA ARG A 112 0.02 5.33 4.16
C ARG A 112 -1.39 5.37 3.55
N ASP A 113 -2.20 6.37 3.90
CA ASP A 113 -3.61 6.50 3.52
C ASP A 113 -4.51 5.33 3.99
N LEU A 114 -4.06 4.53 4.96
CA LEU A 114 -4.76 3.34 5.45
C LEU A 114 -5.62 3.57 6.70
N TRP A 115 -5.69 4.79 7.22
CA TRP A 115 -6.52 5.06 8.40
C TRP A 115 -8.02 5.06 8.06
N LEU A 116 -8.43 5.73 6.98
CA LEU A 116 -9.80 5.69 6.43
C LEU A 116 -9.90 4.90 5.13
N ASP A 117 -8.94 5.04 4.21
CA ASP A 117 -9.02 4.34 2.94
C ASP A 117 -8.67 2.86 3.09
N ARG A 118 -9.27 2.02 2.26
CA ARG A 118 -9.09 0.57 2.21
C ARG A 118 -8.85 0.12 0.76
N GLY A 119 -8.20 0.94 -0.06
CA GLY A 119 -7.99 0.71 -1.49
C GLY A 119 -7.28 -0.61 -1.80
N ALA A 120 -6.41 -1.10 -0.92
CA ALA A 120 -5.79 -2.42 -1.02
C ALA A 120 -6.80 -3.59 -0.87
N MET A 121 -8.00 -3.34 -0.33
CA MET A 121 -9.15 -4.25 -0.32
C MET A 121 -10.13 -3.94 -1.46
N ALA A 122 -9.76 -3.06 -2.40
CA ALA A 122 -10.63 -2.50 -3.44
C ALA A 122 -11.86 -1.75 -2.90
N LEU A 123 -11.67 -1.08 -1.76
CA LEU A 123 -12.66 -0.26 -1.07
C LEU A 123 -12.07 1.17 -0.96
N TRP A 124 -12.39 2.06 -1.89
CA TRP A 124 -11.83 3.42 -1.93
C TRP A 124 -12.77 4.39 -1.23
N LEU A 125 -12.26 5.22 -0.32
CA LEU A 125 -13.10 6.14 0.44
C LEU A 125 -13.79 7.14 -0.50
N ASP A 126 -15.11 7.29 -0.40
CA ASP A 126 -15.84 8.33 -1.11
C ASP A 126 -15.69 9.67 -0.38
N ALA A 127 -14.76 10.50 -0.87
CA ALA A 127 -14.46 11.80 -0.29
C ALA A 127 -15.63 12.81 -0.39
N SER A 128 -16.66 12.55 -1.22
CA SER A 128 -17.80 13.47 -1.34
C SER A 128 -18.72 13.44 -0.13
N ARG A 129 -18.83 12.27 0.53
CA ARG A 129 -19.64 12.03 1.75
C ARG A 129 -19.02 10.92 2.60
N PRO A 130 -17.84 11.15 3.20
CA PRO A 130 -17.08 10.07 3.78
C PRO A 130 -17.75 9.47 5.01
N ILE A 131 -18.46 10.26 5.84
CA ILE A 131 -19.05 9.82 7.11
C ILE A 131 -20.54 10.17 7.22
N SER A 132 -21.32 9.23 7.78
CA SER A 132 -22.72 9.44 8.20
C SER A 132 -23.07 8.63 9.46
N ASP A 133 -24.28 8.86 10.00
CA ASP A 133 -24.88 8.05 11.08
C ASP A 133 -24.03 7.89 12.35
N VAL A 134 -23.31 8.94 12.79
CA VAL A 134 -22.49 8.91 14.01
C VAL A 134 -23.37 8.70 15.25
N ARG A 135 -23.09 7.63 16.00
CA ARG A 135 -23.77 7.25 17.25
C ARG A 135 -22.74 7.12 18.37
N VAL A 136 -23.09 7.59 19.57
CA VAL A 136 -22.21 7.53 20.73
C VAL A 136 -22.88 6.72 21.84
N ALA A 137 -22.16 5.73 22.37
CA ALA A 137 -22.53 5.01 23.58
C ALA A 137 -21.55 5.38 24.70
N LEU A 138 -22.02 6.11 25.70
CA LEU A 138 -21.22 6.56 26.83
C LEU A 138 -21.16 5.50 27.93
N ALA A 139 -19.99 5.30 28.52
CA ALA A 139 -19.84 4.51 29.74
C ALA A 139 -20.55 5.22 30.92
N PRO A 140 -21.04 4.49 31.94
CA PRO A 140 -21.77 5.08 33.07
C PRO A 140 -20.97 6.15 33.85
N ASP A 141 -19.64 6.08 33.81
CA ASP A 141 -18.74 7.03 34.47
C ASP A 141 -18.38 8.26 33.61
N LEU A 142 -18.85 8.31 32.36
CA LEU A 142 -18.58 9.36 31.38
C LEU A 142 -17.07 9.60 31.11
N THR A 143 -16.24 8.57 31.30
CA THR A 143 -14.80 8.61 30.99
C THR A 143 -14.43 7.88 29.70
N ARG A 144 -15.37 7.09 29.17
CA ARG A 144 -15.20 6.32 27.93
C ARG A 144 -16.44 6.48 27.05
N ALA A 145 -16.22 6.49 25.74
CA ALA A 145 -17.28 6.49 24.74
C ALA A 145 -16.95 5.51 23.62
N GLU A 146 -17.93 4.73 23.17
CA GLU A 146 -17.87 3.97 21.93
C GLU A 146 -18.61 4.75 20.86
N VAL A 147 -17.90 5.15 19.81
CA VAL A 147 -18.45 5.87 18.65
C VAL A 147 -18.59 4.88 17.50
N THR A 148 -19.80 4.78 16.95
CA THR A 148 -20.09 4.00 15.75
C THR A 148 -20.46 4.96 14.63
N ASP A 149 -19.79 4.88 13.49
CA ASP A 149 -20.04 5.70 12.29
C ASP A 149 -20.21 4.82 11.04
N ARG A 150 -20.70 5.40 9.95
CA ARG A 150 -20.76 4.74 8.63
C ARG A 150 -19.88 5.45 7.62
N LEU A 151 -18.98 4.69 7.02
CA LEU A 151 -18.06 5.13 5.97
C LEU A 151 -18.57 4.72 4.59
N ALA A 152 -18.59 5.66 3.65
CA ALA A 152 -18.90 5.40 2.25
C ALA A 152 -17.63 4.98 1.50
N TYR A 153 -17.71 3.86 0.78
CA TYR A 153 -16.64 3.40 -0.10
C TYR A 153 -17.16 3.23 -1.51
N THR A 154 -16.42 3.74 -2.48
CA THR A 154 -16.56 3.38 -3.89
C THR A 154 -15.94 2.02 -4.11
N VAL A 155 -16.64 1.15 -4.83
CA VAL A 155 -16.17 -0.19 -5.22
C VAL A 155 -16.31 -0.34 -6.71
N GLU A 156 -15.33 -1.00 -7.33
CA GLU A 156 -15.35 -1.28 -8.76
C GLU A 156 -15.53 -2.79 -8.96
N TRP A 157 -16.71 -3.19 -9.42
CA TRP A 157 -17.05 -4.60 -9.65
C TRP A 157 -16.46 -5.12 -10.97
N GLN A 158 -16.45 -4.25 -11.97
CA GLN A 158 -15.91 -4.46 -13.31
C GLN A 158 -15.31 -3.15 -13.78
N THR A 159 -14.39 -3.19 -14.74
CA THR A 159 -13.73 -1.99 -15.28
C THR A 159 -14.75 -0.91 -15.65
N GLY A 160 -14.72 0.21 -14.94
CA GLY A 160 -15.61 1.36 -15.15
C GLY A 160 -17.02 1.25 -14.54
N VAL A 161 -17.37 0.15 -13.85
CA VAL A 161 -18.64 0.00 -13.12
C VAL A 161 -18.39 0.17 -11.63
N THR A 162 -18.72 1.35 -11.14
CA THR A 162 -18.56 1.72 -9.73
C THR A 162 -19.89 1.72 -8.98
N ASP A 163 -19.89 1.26 -7.73
CA ASP A 163 -21.00 1.40 -6.79
C ASP A 163 -20.52 2.01 -5.47
N THR A 164 -21.44 2.49 -4.64
CA THR A 164 -21.13 3.00 -3.29
C THR A 164 -21.67 2.06 -2.23
N VAL A 165 -20.79 1.52 -1.40
CA VAL A 165 -21.13 0.65 -0.27
C VAL A 165 -20.85 1.36 1.05
N TRP A 166 -21.52 0.91 2.11
CA TRP A 166 -21.39 1.49 3.43
C TRP A 166 -20.87 0.47 4.43
N LEU A 167 -19.77 0.80 5.10
CA LEU A 167 -19.23 0.00 6.20
C LEU A 167 -19.35 0.75 7.52
N THR A 168 -19.70 0.04 8.57
CA THR A 168 -19.88 0.58 9.93
C THR A 168 -18.59 0.40 10.71
N ARG A 169 -17.98 1.49 11.18
CA ARG A 169 -16.75 1.46 11.97
C ARG A 169 -17.06 1.76 13.43
N THR A 170 -16.30 1.12 14.32
CA THR A 170 -16.33 1.40 15.76
C THR A 170 -15.00 2.00 16.19
N ALA A 171 -15.06 3.10 16.94
CA ALA A 171 -13.93 3.77 17.56
C ALA A 171 -14.19 3.93 19.07
N VAL A 172 -13.16 3.85 19.89
CA VAL A 172 -13.27 4.04 21.35
C VAL A 172 -12.52 5.31 21.74
N TYR A 173 -13.17 6.16 22.52
CA TYR A 173 -12.60 7.37 23.06
C TYR A 173 -12.46 7.27 24.57
N THR A 174 -11.37 7.80 25.11
CA THR A 174 -11.18 8.01 26.54
C THR A 174 -11.02 9.50 26.83
N ARG A 175 -11.43 9.89 28.03
CA ARG A 175 -11.34 11.28 28.49
C ARG A 175 -10.11 11.43 29.39
N ASP A 176 -9.16 12.27 28.97
CA ASP A 176 -7.94 12.60 29.71
C ASP A 176 -7.83 14.13 29.83
N ASP A 177 -7.56 14.66 31.03
CA ASP A 177 -7.46 16.11 31.30
C ASP A 177 -8.58 16.96 30.65
N ALA A 178 -9.82 16.46 30.72
CA ALA A 178 -11.03 17.03 30.13
C ALA A 178 -11.14 16.99 28.58
N GLN A 179 -10.18 16.41 27.87
CA GLN A 179 -10.22 16.20 26.42
C GLN A 179 -10.58 14.76 26.06
N TRP A 180 -11.42 14.59 25.04
CA TRP A 180 -11.70 13.28 24.46
C TRP A 180 -10.65 12.95 23.40
N ARG A 181 -10.02 11.77 23.51
CA ARG A 181 -8.99 11.30 22.58
C ARG A 181 -9.32 9.89 22.11
N LEU A 182 -8.99 9.59 20.86
CA LEU A 182 -9.11 8.23 20.32
C LEU A 182 -8.16 7.32 21.10
N ALA A 183 -8.68 6.22 21.61
CA ALA A 183 -7.95 5.20 22.33
C ALA A 183 -7.86 3.90 21.52
N PRO A 184 -6.88 3.02 21.80
CA PRO A 184 -6.89 1.68 21.24
C PRO A 184 -8.19 0.95 21.60
N LEU A 185 -8.67 0.09 20.69
CA LEU A 185 -9.75 -0.84 21.02
C LEU A 185 -9.28 -1.75 22.18
N PRO A 186 -10.12 -2.02 23.19
CA PRO A 186 -9.72 -2.86 24.30
C PRO A 186 -9.37 -4.28 23.82
N ASP A 187 -8.18 -4.78 24.20
CA ASP A 187 -7.75 -6.16 23.89
C ASP A 187 -8.47 -7.24 24.71
N GLU A 188 -9.38 -6.81 25.60
CA GLU A 188 -10.11 -7.67 26.53
C GLU A 188 -11.19 -8.53 25.84
N GLN A 189 -11.49 -9.66 26.47
CA GLN A 189 -12.63 -10.52 26.13
C GLN A 189 -13.97 -9.76 26.19
N ALA A 190 -14.05 -8.63 26.90
CA ALA A 190 -15.26 -7.81 26.98
C ALA A 190 -15.63 -7.15 25.64
N PHE A 191 -14.66 -6.69 24.84
CA PHE A 191 -14.95 -6.04 23.56
C PHE A 191 -15.07 -7.05 22.42
N TRP A 192 -14.10 -7.96 22.31
CA TRP A 192 -14.00 -8.89 21.18
C TRP A 192 -14.74 -10.21 21.41
N GLY A 193 -14.96 -10.61 22.66
CA GLY A 193 -15.45 -11.94 23.01
C GLY A 193 -14.41 -13.04 22.82
N ALA A 194 -14.86 -14.29 22.86
CA ALA A 194 -13.98 -15.45 22.66
C ALA A 194 -13.55 -15.59 21.19
N TRP A 195 -12.41 -16.26 20.95
CA TRP A 195 -12.06 -16.69 19.59
C TRP A 195 -12.97 -17.83 19.15
N GLN A 196 -13.42 -17.76 17.90
CA GLN A 196 -14.19 -18.79 17.20
C GLN A 196 -13.39 -19.27 15.99
N SER A 197 -13.64 -20.52 15.58
CA SER A 197 -13.00 -21.12 14.42
C SER A 197 -14.02 -21.89 13.61
N VAL A 198 -14.01 -21.69 12.31
CA VAL A 198 -14.83 -22.46 11.35
C VAL A 198 -13.88 -23.12 10.36
N GLU A 199 -13.99 -24.44 10.24
CA GLU A 199 -13.18 -25.26 9.34
C GLU A 199 -14.00 -25.68 8.12
N GLY A 200 -13.48 -25.38 6.92
CA GLY A 200 -13.99 -25.78 5.61
C GLY A 200 -13.03 -26.75 4.89
N GLU A 201 -13.25 -26.98 3.59
CA GLU A 201 -12.43 -27.88 2.77
C GLU A 201 -11.01 -27.33 2.56
N ARG A 202 -10.89 -26.02 2.34
CA ARG A 202 -9.66 -25.29 1.99
C ARG A 202 -9.34 -24.15 2.94
N VAL A 203 -10.28 -23.70 3.77
CA VAL A 203 -10.08 -22.58 4.70
C VAL A 203 -10.35 -23.00 6.14
N VAL A 204 -9.50 -22.55 7.05
CA VAL A 204 -9.80 -22.49 8.48
C VAL A 204 -9.83 -21.03 8.89
N LEU A 205 -11.03 -20.47 9.10
CA LEU A 205 -11.17 -19.07 9.48
C LEU A 205 -11.27 -18.95 11.00
N ILE A 206 -10.39 -18.14 11.58
CA ILE A 206 -10.36 -17.82 13.02
C ILE A 206 -10.74 -16.35 13.20
N PHE A 207 -11.79 -16.08 13.98
CA PHE A 207 -12.34 -14.74 14.17
C PHE A 207 -12.88 -14.53 15.60
N ALA A 208 -13.15 -13.29 15.96
CA ALA A 208 -13.67 -12.95 17.29
C ALA A 208 -15.20 -13.18 17.37
N GLU A 209 -15.74 -13.52 18.53
CA GLU A 209 -17.18 -13.72 18.75
C GLU A 209 -18.02 -12.48 18.41
N ARG A 210 -17.49 -11.27 18.60
CA ARG A 210 -18.13 -10.02 18.13
C ARG A 210 -18.45 -10.06 16.63
N GLU A 211 -17.69 -10.84 15.87
CA GLU A 211 -17.78 -10.96 14.42
C GLU A 211 -18.48 -12.25 13.99
N ALA A 212 -19.13 -12.98 14.90
CA ALA A 212 -19.63 -14.33 14.64
C ALA A 212 -20.48 -14.45 13.37
N ALA A 213 -21.39 -13.49 13.16
CA ALA A 213 -22.28 -13.49 11.99
C ALA A 213 -21.51 -13.30 10.66
N VAL A 214 -20.60 -12.32 10.60
CA VAL A 214 -19.82 -12.02 9.39
C VAL A 214 -18.74 -13.08 9.18
N GLY A 215 -18.03 -13.47 10.24
CA GLY A 215 -16.96 -14.47 10.22
C GLY A 215 -17.45 -15.84 9.77
N ALA A 216 -18.56 -16.35 10.31
CA ALA A 216 -19.08 -17.66 9.91
C ALA A 216 -19.48 -17.69 8.42
N ARG A 217 -20.08 -16.60 7.93
CA ARG A 217 -20.45 -16.47 6.52
C ARG A 217 -19.22 -16.32 5.62
N LEU A 218 -18.28 -15.46 5.99
CA LEU A 218 -17.02 -15.23 5.28
C LEU A 218 -16.20 -16.52 5.18
N ALA A 219 -16.24 -17.37 6.21
CA ALA A 219 -15.57 -18.67 6.19
C ALA A 219 -16.12 -19.57 5.08
N ALA A 220 -17.44 -19.68 4.96
CA ALA A 220 -18.08 -20.51 3.93
C ALA A 220 -17.84 -19.97 2.51
N ASP A 221 -17.96 -18.65 2.33
CA ASP A 221 -17.81 -18.03 1.01
C ASP A 221 -16.34 -18.04 0.53
N LEU A 222 -15.37 -17.77 1.42
CA LEU A 222 -13.95 -17.89 1.10
C LEU A 222 -13.56 -19.34 0.79
N ASP A 223 -14.10 -20.31 1.52
CA ASP A 223 -13.86 -21.73 1.27
C ASP A 223 -14.33 -22.12 -0.14
N ALA A 224 -15.54 -21.70 -0.53
CA ALA A 224 -16.07 -21.94 -1.87
C ALA A 224 -15.19 -21.35 -2.97
N ILE A 225 -14.73 -20.10 -2.82
CA ILE A 225 -13.83 -19.44 -3.79
C ILE A 225 -12.49 -20.17 -3.90
N LEU A 226 -11.94 -20.64 -2.78
CA LEU A 226 -10.66 -21.34 -2.76
C LEU A 226 -10.76 -22.77 -3.28
N VAL A 227 -11.90 -23.44 -3.06
CA VAL A 227 -12.24 -24.70 -3.74
C VAL A 227 -12.31 -24.49 -5.25
N GLN A 228 -12.94 -23.39 -5.70
CA GLN A 228 -13.03 -23.04 -7.11
C GLN A 228 -11.65 -22.79 -7.72
N LEU A 229 -10.81 -21.97 -7.07
CA LEU A 229 -9.41 -21.74 -7.48
C LEU A 229 -8.67 -23.06 -7.69
N CYS A 230 -8.79 -23.99 -6.74
CA CYS A 230 -8.08 -25.28 -6.79
C CYS A 230 -8.65 -26.29 -7.80
N ARG A 231 -9.91 -26.15 -8.24
CA ARG A 231 -10.58 -27.10 -9.15
C ARG A 231 -10.60 -26.61 -10.60
N GLU A 232 -10.78 -25.32 -10.79
CA GLU A 232 -11.07 -24.73 -12.10
C GLU A 232 -9.84 -24.08 -12.74
N THR A 233 -8.78 -23.86 -11.97
CA THR A 233 -7.54 -23.25 -12.46
C THR A 233 -6.38 -24.25 -12.42
N ALA A 234 -5.28 -23.91 -13.10
CA ALA A 234 -4.01 -24.63 -13.07
C ALA A 234 -3.16 -24.37 -11.80
N VAL A 235 -3.68 -23.69 -10.77
CA VAL A 235 -2.99 -23.53 -9.48
C VAL A 235 -2.83 -24.89 -8.78
N PRO A 236 -1.61 -25.41 -8.57
CA PRO A 236 -1.40 -26.72 -7.95
C PRO A 236 -1.75 -26.69 -6.45
N CYS A 237 -2.98 -27.08 -6.12
CA CYS A 237 -3.41 -27.29 -4.73
C CYS A 237 -3.22 -28.74 -4.29
N ARG A 238 -2.42 -28.97 -3.24
CA ARG A 238 -2.22 -30.33 -2.71
C ARG A 238 -3.48 -30.83 -2.00
N PRO A 239 -3.78 -32.14 -2.03
CA PRO A 239 -4.83 -32.72 -1.20
C PRO A 239 -4.56 -32.43 0.29
N GLY A 240 -5.57 -31.96 1.02
CA GLY A 240 -5.44 -31.57 2.43
C GLY A 240 -4.71 -30.24 2.69
N GLN A 241 -4.35 -29.50 1.64
CA GLN A 241 -3.87 -28.12 1.79
C GLN A 241 -5.00 -27.20 2.26
N GLN A 242 -4.79 -26.55 3.40
CA GLN A 242 -5.71 -25.58 3.99
C GLN A 242 -5.00 -24.24 4.23
N LEU A 243 -5.71 -23.14 4.00
CA LEU A 243 -5.36 -21.79 4.41
C LEU A 243 -6.03 -21.49 5.76
N GLN A 244 -5.23 -21.45 6.82
CA GLN A 244 -5.64 -20.88 8.09
C GLN A 244 -5.58 -19.36 8.02
N LEU A 245 -6.74 -18.72 7.89
CA LEU A 245 -6.89 -17.27 7.89
C LEU A 245 -7.35 -16.81 9.28
N ARG A 246 -6.59 -15.92 9.92
CA ARG A 246 -6.98 -15.31 11.19
C ARG A 246 -7.34 -13.83 10.98
N LEU A 247 -8.55 -13.46 11.37
CA LEU A 247 -9.01 -12.08 11.41
C LEU A 247 -8.41 -11.42 12.67
N SER A 248 -7.36 -10.61 12.46
CA SER A 248 -6.55 -9.99 13.50
C SER A 248 -7.32 -8.87 14.20
N ARG A 249 -7.28 -8.89 15.53
CA ARG A 249 -7.86 -7.87 16.42
C ARG A 249 -6.92 -6.70 16.65
N GLU A 250 -5.66 -6.84 16.22
CA GLU A 250 -4.65 -5.80 16.38
C GLU A 250 -5.00 -4.60 15.50
N THR A 251 -5.19 -3.43 16.11
CA THR A 251 -5.54 -2.17 15.41
C THR A 251 -4.48 -1.72 14.39
N THR A 252 -3.29 -2.33 14.43
CA THR A 252 -2.18 -2.11 13.50
C THR A 252 -2.21 -3.05 12.30
N SER A 253 -3.03 -4.11 12.34
CA SER A 253 -3.11 -5.09 11.26
C SER A 253 -3.42 -4.50 9.89
N PRO A 254 -4.18 -3.40 9.71
CA PRO A 254 -4.36 -2.81 8.38
C PRO A 254 -3.06 -2.37 7.71
N LEU A 255 -1.97 -2.12 8.45
CA LEU A 255 -0.65 -1.81 7.86
C LEU A 255 -0.14 -2.93 6.93
N MET A 256 -0.54 -4.17 7.15
CA MET A 256 -0.17 -5.27 6.26
C MET A 256 -0.72 -5.12 4.85
N LEU A 257 -1.80 -4.35 4.69
CA LEU A 257 -2.40 -4.05 3.38
C LEU A 257 -1.53 -3.08 2.56
N ALA A 258 -0.57 -2.39 3.19
CA ALA A 258 0.46 -1.62 2.47
C ALA A 258 1.58 -2.50 1.89
N GLU A 259 1.62 -3.78 2.23
CA GLU A 259 2.65 -4.69 1.73
C GLU A 259 2.22 -5.31 0.39
N ASN A 260 3.19 -5.79 -0.39
CA ASN A 260 2.88 -6.58 -1.57
C ASN A 260 2.36 -7.97 -1.13
N TYR A 261 1.29 -8.48 -1.74
CA TYR A 261 0.77 -9.83 -1.46
C TYR A 261 1.84 -10.94 -1.53
N ARG A 262 2.91 -10.77 -2.31
CA ARG A 262 4.05 -11.70 -2.37
C ARG A 262 4.93 -11.69 -1.12
N ALA A 263 4.94 -10.58 -0.39
CA ALA A 263 5.69 -10.40 0.85
C ALA A 263 5.00 -11.05 2.05
N ILE A 264 3.71 -11.42 1.92
CA ILE A 264 3.02 -12.19 2.95
C ILE A 264 3.64 -13.58 3.04
N ASN A 265 4.45 -13.75 4.07
CA ASN A 265 5.07 -15.02 4.39
C ASN A 265 4.02 -15.97 4.96
N VAL A 266 3.62 -16.90 4.13
CA VAL A 266 2.80 -18.02 4.56
C VAL A 266 3.70 -19.04 5.24
N SER A 267 3.75 -19.02 6.56
CA SER A 267 4.53 -20.00 7.32
C SER A 267 3.87 -21.37 7.19
N SER A 268 4.59 -22.36 6.65
CA SER A 268 4.21 -23.77 6.82
C SER A 268 4.70 -24.22 8.19
N ASN A 269 3.81 -24.63 9.08
CA ASN A 269 4.22 -25.25 10.33
C ASN A 269 4.96 -26.56 10.00
N VAL A 270 6.18 -26.75 10.53
CA VAL A 270 7.00 -27.95 10.30
C VAL A 270 6.24 -29.23 10.67
N ARG A 271 5.28 -29.14 11.61
CA ARG A 271 4.44 -30.27 12.05
C ARG A 271 3.22 -30.54 11.15
N THR A 272 2.76 -29.54 10.41
CA THR A 272 1.60 -29.62 9.50
C THR A 272 1.92 -28.85 8.22
N PRO A 273 2.76 -29.40 7.33
CA PRO A 273 3.32 -28.68 6.17
C PRO A 273 2.26 -28.23 5.15
N LEU A 274 1.01 -28.65 5.32
CA LEU A 274 -0.13 -28.33 4.46
C LEU A 274 -1.04 -27.23 5.03
N VAL A 275 -0.72 -26.68 6.21
CA VAL A 275 -1.47 -25.57 6.80
C VAL A 275 -0.71 -24.28 6.61
N TYR A 276 -1.30 -23.40 5.82
CA TYR A 276 -0.79 -22.10 5.48
C TYR A 276 -1.42 -21.04 6.37
N ARG A 277 -0.62 -20.30 7.14
CA ARG A 277 -1.16 -19.26 8.01
C ARG A 277 -1.06 -17.87 7.38
N MET A 278 -2.16 -17.15 7.41
CA MET A 278 -2.28 -15.75 7.02
C MET A 278 -3.08 -15.01 8.09
N ASP A 279 -2.63 -13.82 8.47
CA ASP A 279 -3.44 -12.91 9.26
C ASP A 279 -4.00 -11.86 8.28
N LEU A 280 -5.23 -11.40 8.47
CA LEU A 280 -5.79 -10.23 7.80
C LEU A 280 -6.50 -9.37 8.84
N PRO A 281 -6.68 -8.06 8.63
CA PRO A 281 -7.40 -7.23 9.60
C PRO A 281 -8.81 -7.75 9.81
N ALA A 282 -9.35 -7.65 11.01
CA ALA A 282 -10.72 -8.07 11.27
C ALA A 282 -11.75 -7.11 10.63
N PRO A 283 -12.95 -7.58 10.22
CA PRO A 283 -14.02 -6.73 9.71
C PRO A 283 -14.35 -5.54 10.62
N THR A 284 -14.24 -5.67 11.94
CA THR A 284 -14.43 -4.55 12.88
C THR A 284 -13.42 -3.41 12.66
N LEU A 285 -12.20 -3.72 12.19
CA LEU A 285 -11.15 -2.73 11.90
C LEU A 285 -11.26 -2.11 10.50
N LEU A 286 -11.81 -2.88 9.55
CA LEU A 286 -12.07 -2.40 8.18
C LEU A 286 -13.41 -1.65 8.07
N GLY A 287 -14.37 -2.05 8.89
CA GLY A 287 -15.77 -1.66 8.85
C GLY A 287 -16.68 -2.87 8.60
N LEU A 288 -17.70 -3.05 9.44
CA LEU A 288 -18.71 -4.11 9.30
C LEU A 288 -19.70 -3.77 8.18
N PRO A 289 -20.10 -4.74 7.34
CA PRO A 289 -21.02 -4.46 6.24
C PRO A 289 -22.40 -4.06 6.75
N ALA A 290 -22.95 -2.97 6.22
CA ALA A 290 -24.29 -2.49 6.58
C ALA A 290 -25.42 -3.28 5.88
N ASP A 291 -25.11 -3.91 4.74
CA ASP A 291 -26.04 -4.65 3.90
C ASP A 291 -25.31 -5.74 3.09
N GLU A 292 -26.06 -6.42 2.23
CA GLU A 292 -25.55 -7.49 1.38
C GLU A 292 -24.50 -7.00 0.37
N THR A 293 -24.71 -5.84 -0.26
CA THR A 293 -23.78 -5.28 -1.25
C THR A 293 -22.44 -4.95 -0.59
N ALA A 294 -22.48 -4.34 0.59
CA ALA A 294 -21.30 -4.07 1.40
C ALA A 294 -20.59 -5.35 1.85
N TYR A 295 -21.34 -6.42 2.17
CA TYR A 295 -20.77 -7.72 2.50
C TYR A 295 -20.03 -8.32 1.29
N GLN A 296 -20.62 -8.30 0.10
CA GLN A 296 -20.00 -8.81 -1.12
C GLN A 296 -18.71 -8.04 -1.46
N ALA A 297 -18.70 -6.72 -1.26
CA ALA A 297 -17.51 -5.91 -1.50
C ALA A 297 -16.39 -6.27 -0.53
N LEU A 298 -16.73 -6.46 0.75
CA LEU A 298 -15.80 -6.90 1.78
C LEU A 298 -15.24 -8.29 1.46
N LEU A 299 -16.12 -9.26 1.13
CA LEU A 299 -15.75 -10.61 0.70
C LEU A 299 -14.77 -10.58 -0.47
N GLN A 300 -15.03 -9.77 -1.50
CA GLN A 300 -14.15 -9.64 -2.65
C GLN A 300 -12.74 -9.17 -2.24
N GLY A 301 -12.65 -8.21 -1.30
CA GLY A 301 -11.37 -7.76 -0.75
C GLY A 301 -10.58 -8.91 -0.10
N TYR A 302 -11.22 -9.66 0.82
CA TYR A 302 -10.57 -10.82 1.47
C TYR A 302 -10.21 -11.92 0.47
N ALA A 303 -11.10 -12.20 -0.49
CA ALA A 303 -10.91 -13.21 -1.51
C ALA A 303 -9.73 -12.87 -2.43
N ASN A 304 -9.61 -11.62 -2.91
CA ASN A 304 -8.48 -11.15 -3.71
C ASN A 304 -7.15 -11.41 -2.98
N TRP A 305 -7.06 -11.09 -1.69
CA TRP A 305 -5.85 -11.34 -0.89
C TRP A 305 -5.55 -12.83 -0.71
N ALA A 306 -6.54 -13.61 -0.25
CA ALA A 306 -6.35 -15.03 0.02
C ALA A 306 -5.96 -15.82 -1.23
N THR A 307 -6.64 -15.56 -2.36
CA THR A 307 -6.37 -16.23 -3.63
C THR A 307 -5.04 -15.78 -4.23
N ALA A 308 -4.71 -14.49 -4.22
CA ALA A 308 -3.44 -13.99 -4.76
C ALA A 308 -2.22 -14.53 -4.00
N VAL A 309 -2.28 -14.61 -2.68
CA VAL A 309 -1.19 -15.17 -1.84
C VAL A 309 -0.96 -16.64 -2.17
N LEU A 310 -2.03 -17.44 -2.29
CA LEU A 310 -1.93 -18.85 -2.63
C LEU A 310 -1.45 -19.07 -4.07
N ALA A 311 -2.00 -18.33 -5.04
CA ALA A 311 -1.59 -18.41 -6.43
C ALA A 311 -0.12 -17.99 -6.63
N ALA A 312 0.35 -16.91 -5.98
CA ALA A 312 1.76 -16.53 -6.03
C ALA A 312 2.67 -17.58 -5.38
N ARG A 313 2.26 -18.20 -4.27
CA ARG A 313 3.06 -19.28 -3.69
C ARG A 313 3.14 -20.48 -4.64
N ALA A 314 2.02 -20.89 -5.22
CA ALA A 314 1.98 -21.98 -6.17
C ALA A 314 2.83 -21.67 -7.42
N SER A 315 2.78 -20.44 -7.93
CA SER A 315 3.61 -19.99 -9.06
C SER A 315 5.11 -20.13 -8.79
N ARG A 316 5.56 -19.91 -7.54
CA ARG A 316 6.96 -20.12 -7.14
C ARG A 316 7.36 -21.60 -7.16
N GLU A 317 6.44 -22.51 -6.84
CA GLU A 317 6.70 -23.95 -6.89
C GLU A 317 6.86 -24.45 -8.33
N VAL A 318 6.19 -23.82 -9.30
CA VAL A 318 6.23 -24.19 -10.73
C VAL A 318 7.04 -23.23 -11.61
N ALA A 319 7.76 -22.27 -11.01
CA ALA A 319 8.52 -21.22 -11.71
C ALA A 319 7.69 -20.42 -12.75
N ALA A 320 6.43 -20.13 -12.44
CA ALA A 320 5.53 -19.34 -13.30
C ALA A 320 5.62 -17.82 -13.02
N SER A 321 5.23 -17.02 -14.02
CA SER A 321 5.28 -15.55 -13.99
C SER A 321 4.07 -14.90 -13.30
N ASP A 322 4.09 -13.58 -13.14
CA ASP A 322 2.98 -12.79 -12.60
C ASP A 322 1.75 -12.83 -13.52
N ALA A 323 1.97 -12.94 -14.83
CA ALA A 323 0.90 -13.13 -15.80
C ALA A 323 0.12 -14.44 -15.57
N PHE A 324 0.81 -15.50 -15.12
CA PHE A 324 0.13 -16.73 -14.70
C PHE A 324 -0.81 -16.44 -13.53
N VAL A 325 -0.32 -15.81 -12.46
CA VAL A 325 -1.17 -15.48 -11.29
C VAL A 325 -2.40 -14.67 -11.69
N ILE A 326 -2.22 -13.62 -12.49
CA ILE A 326 -3.32 -12.77 -12.96
C ILE A 326 -4.34 -13.57 -13.76
N ALA A 327 -3.89 -14.42 -14.70
CA ALA A 327 -4.76 -15.26 -15.51
C ALA A 327 -5.59 -16.22 -14.64
N GLN A 328 -4.97 -16.86 -13.65
CA GLN A 328 -5.67 -17.80 -12.76
C GLN A 328 -6.72 -17.12 -11.89
N LEU A 329 -6.45 -15.91 -11.40
CA LEU A 329 -7.43 -15.15 -10.63
C LEU A 329 -8.60 -14.72 -11.52
N ALA A 330 -8.33 -14.27 -12.75
CA ALA A 330 -9.36 -13.85 -13.69
C ALA A 330 -10.34 -14.98 -14.06
N GLU A 331 -9.87 -16.23 -14.16
CA GLU A 331 -10.70 -17.41 -14.44
C GLU A 331 -11.83 -17.61 -13.40
N ILE A 332 -11.60 -17.20 -12.15
CA ILE A 332 -12.57 -17.31 -11.05
C ILE A 332 -13.18 -15.95 -10.64
N GLY A 333 -13.06 -14.94 -11.49
CA GLY A 333 -13.59 -13.60 -11.23
C GLY A 333 -12.89 -12.86 -10.08
N GLN A 334 -11.67 -13.26 -9.72
CA GLN A 334 -10.83 -12.58 -8.72
C GLN A 334 -9.78 -11.70 -9.42
N ARG A 335 -9.20 -10.76 -8.66
CA ARG A 335 -8.10 -9.91 -9.13
C ARG A 335 -6.99 -9.84 -8.10
N LEU A 336 -5.83 -9.34 -8.52
CA LEU A 336 -4.79 -8.98 -7.57
C LEU A 336 -5.31 -7.88 -6.63
N PRO A 337 -4.94 -7.90 -5.34
CA PRO A 337 -5.12 -6.75 -4.47
C PRO A 337 -4.52 -5.50 -5.13
N PRO A 338 -5.25 -4.37 -5.18
CA PRO A 338 -4.70 -3.14 -5.70
C PRO A 338 -3.42 -2.77 -4.97
N PRO A 339 -2.38 -2.27 -5.67
CA PRO A 339 -1.18 -1.83 -4.99
C PRO A 339 -1.49 -0.64 -4.07
N PRO A 340 -0.72 -0.45 -2.99
CA PRO A 340 -0.90 0.69 -2.09
C PRO A 340 -0.88 2.01 -2.86
N GLY A 341 -1.84 2.90 -2.58
CA GLY A 341 -1.96 4.20 -3.24
C GLY A 341 -2.62 4.16 -4.64
N TYR A 342 -3.08 3.00 -5.12
CA TYR A 342 -3.89 2.94 -6.34
C TYR A 342 -5.32 3.43 -6.08
N PHE A 343 -5.76 4.42 -6.85
CA PHE A 343 -7.10 4.99 -6.82
C PHE A 343 -7.71 5.05 -8.23
N PRO A 344 -8.66 4.17 -8.60
CA PRO A 344 -9.22 4.14 -9.94
C PRO A 344 -9.94 5.45 -10.30
N ALA A 345 -10.60 6.08 -9.31
CA ALA A 345 -11.35 7.32 -9.52
C ALA A 345 -10.47 8.55 -9.76
N ARG A 346 -9.19 8.55 -9.34
CA ARG A 346 -8.28 9.68 -9.58
C ARG A 346 -7.75 9.69 -11.02
N GLU A 347 -7.63 8.51 -11.63
CA GLU A 347 -7.25 8.36 -13.04
C GLU A 347 -8.40 8.75 -13.98
N ALA A 348 -9.65 8.53 -13.57
CA ALA A 348 -10.84 8.84 -14.37
C ALA A 348 -11.14 10.35 -14.54
N ALA A 349 -10.42 11.25 -13.87
CA ALA A 349 -10.71 12.69 -13.87
C ALA A 349 -9.80 13.55 -14.78
N LEU A 350 -8.74 12.98 -15.35
CA LEU A 350 -8.02 13.68 -16.42
C LEU A 350 -8.67 13.28 -17.75
N PRO A 351 -9.15 14.25 -18.57
CA PRO A 351 -9.58 13.92 -19.92
C PRO A 351 -8.42 13.19 -20.61
N PRO A 352 -8.68 12.08 -21.32
CA PRO A 352 -7.62 11.31 -21.96
C PRO A 352 -6.77 12.26 -22.79
N ILE A 353 -5.45 12.21 -22.59
CA ILE A 353 -4.53 12.98 -23.42
C ILE A 353 -4.84 12.54 -24.86
N PRO A 354 -5.22 13.46 -25.76
CA PRO A 354 -5.52 13.09 -27.13
C PRO A 354 -4.30 12.39 -27.71
N PHE A 355 -4.53 11.27 -28.41
CA PHE A 355 -3.43 10.56 -29.07
C PHE A 355 -2.66 11.52 -29.99
N PRO A 356 -1.33 11.36 -30.09
CA PRO A 356 -0.54 12.14 -31.03
C PRO A 356 -1.04 11.90 -32.46
N ALA A 357 -0.76 12.86 -33.35
CA ALA A 357 -1.03 12.70 -34.78
C ALA A 357 -0.15 11.61 -35.44
N GLN A 358 0.88 11.14 -34.74
CA GLN A 358 1.83 10.15 -35.20
C GLN A 358 1.35 8.73 -34.90
N ASP A 359 1.86 7.77 -35.68
CA ASP A 359 1.72 6.36 -35.36
C ASP A 359 2.39 6.05 -34.01
N ILE A 360 1.78 5.14 -33.26
CA ILE A 360 2.30 4.68 -31.96
C ILE A 360 2.84 3.27 -32.15
N LEU A 361 4.10 3.08 -31.78
CA LEU A 361 4.74 1.78 -31.82
C LEU A 361 4.71 1.16 -30.43
N VAL A 362 4.22 -0.07 -30.34
CA VAL A 362 4.00 -0.77 -29.08
C VAL A 362 4.64 -2.15 -29.16
N ALA A 363 5.50 -2.46 -28.20
CA ALA A 363 5.96 -3.82 -27.98
C ALA A 363 4.92 -4.55 -27.13
N CYS A 364 4.21 -5.51 -27.71
CA CYS A 364 3.17 -6.27 -27.03
C CYS A 364 3.68 -7.69 -26.76
N GLN A 365 3.53 -8.16 -25.52
CA GLN A 365 3.72 -9.57 -25.19
C GLN A 365 2.39 -10.31 -25.36
N LEU A 366 2.32 -11.19 -26.36
CA LEU A 366 1.16 -12.03 -26.65
C LEU A 366 1.57 -13.49 -26.43
N ASP A 367 0.95 -14.14 -25.44
CA ASP A 367 1.32 -15.46 -24.93
C ASP A 367 2.80 -15.52 -24.51
N ASN A 368 3.63 -16.19 -25.31
CA ASN A 368 5.07 -16.37 -25.12
C ASN A 368 5.91 -15.69 -26.21
N ARG A 369 5.32 -14.72 -26.94
CA ARG A 369 6.00 -13.99 -28.01
C ARG A 369 5.86 -12.50 -27.79
N THR A 370 6.97 -11.78 -27.84
CA THR A 370 6.95 -10.32 -27.94
C THR A 370 6.90 -9.94 -29.42
N SER A 371 5.88 -9.18 -29.82
CA SER A 371 5.79 -8.61 -31.18
C SER A 371 5.79 -7.09 -31.14
N LEU A 372 6.18 -6.46 -32.25
CA LEU A 372 6.13 -5.03 -32.46
C LEU A 372 4.88 -4.69 -33.26
N TRP A 373 4.02 -3.84 -32.70
CA TRP A 373 2.78 -3.39 -33.30
C TRP A 373 2.85 -1.90 -33.62
N ARG A 374 2.26 -1.50 -34.74
CA ARG A 374 1.95 -0.12 -35.08
C ARG A 374 0.47 0.13 -34.88
N PHE A 375 0.14 1.15 -34.10
CA PHE A 375 -1.20 1.67 -33.94
C PHE A 375 -1.29 3.03 -34.63
N THR A 376 -2.22 3.19 -35.57
CA THR A 376 -2.46 4.47 -36.26
C THR A 376 -3.69 5.14 -35.65
N PRO A 377 -3.53 6.17 -34.80
CA PRO A 377 -4.65 6.72 -34.03
C PRO A 377 -5.79 7.29 -34.88
N GLN A 378 -5.50 7.79 -36.08
CA GLN A 378 -6.49 8.40 -36.98
C GLN A 378 -7.45 7.37 -37.56
N THR A 379 -6.99 6.13 -37.74
CA THR A 379 -7.78 5.06 -38.34
C THR A 379 -8.22 4.01 -37.31
N GLY A 380 -7.57 3.98 -36.14
CA GLY A 380 -7.76 2.94 -35.14
C GLY A 380 -7.17 1.58 -35.54
N ASN A 381 -6.35 1.53 -36.59
CA ASN A 381 -5.79 0.29 -37.11
C ASN A 381 -4.58 -0.16 -36.31
N TRP A 382 -4.49 -1.47 -36.09
CA TRP A 382 -3.33 -2.16 -35.53
C TRP A 382 -2.67 -3.02 -36.61
N GLU A 383 -1.36 -2.89 -36.77
CA GLU A 383 -0.55 -3.65 -37.72
C GLU A 383 0.58 -4.37 -36.96
N ASP A 384 0.69 -5.68 -37.11
CA ASP A 384 1.81 -6.47 -36.58
C ASP A 384 3.00 -6.37 -37.54
N LEU A 385 3.96 -5.51 -37.19
CA LEU A 385 5.10 -5.19 -38.05
C LEU A 385 6.05 -6.39 -38.21
N LEU A 386 6.20 -7.24 -37.18
CA LEU A 386 7.11 -8.40 -37.25
C LEU A 386 6.46 -9.58 -37.99
N ALA A 387 5.14 -9.75 -37.88
CA ALA A 387 4.44 -10.81 -38.62
C ALA A 387 4.47 -10.56 -40.14
N ALA A 388 4.40 -9.28 -40.54
CA ALA A 388 4.39 -8.86 -41.94
C ALA A 388 5.73 -9.08 -42.65
N THR A 389 6.87 -8.85 -41.98
CA THR A 389 8.20 -8.97 -42.63
C THR A 389 8.69 -10.41 -42.79
N GLY A 390 8.10 -11.38 -42.07
CA GLY A 390 8.39 -12.81 -42.18
C GLY A 390 9.80 -13.26 -41.75
N ARG A 391 10.76 -12.34 -41.64
CA ARG A 391 12.19 -12.58 -41.37
C ARG A 391 12.53 -12.64 -39.87
N LEU A 392 11.77 -11.96 -39.01
CA LEU A 392 12.01 -11.93 -37.56
C LEU A 392 11.33 -13.06 -36.77
N ARG A 393 10.66 -13.98 -37.48
CA ARG A 393 9.98 -15.16 -36.89
C ARG A 393 10.84 -16.12 -36.04
N PRO A 394 12.17 -16.31 -36.25
CA PRO A 394 12.93 -17.23 -35.41
C PRO A 394 13.36 -16.63 -34.06
N PHE A 395 13.16 -15.32 -33.83
CA PHE A 395 13.49 -14.67 -32.57
C PHE A 395 12.31 -14.74 -31.62
N LEU A 396 12.55 -15.38 -30.47
CA LEU A 396 11.50 -15.63 -29.48
C LEU A 396 11.26 -14.43 -28.56
N ASN A 397 12.23 -13.49 -28.47
CA ASN A 397 12.16 -12.40 -27.50
C ASN A 397 12.73 -11.10 -28.09
N LEU A 398 11.84 -10.20 -28.52
CA LEU A 398 12.15 -8.78 -28.66
C LEU A 398 12.39 -8.24 -27.25
N SER A 399 13.65 -7.99 -26.88
CA SER A 399 13.98 -7.46 -25.55
C SER A 399 13.93 -5.94 -25.50
N LEU A 400 13.91 -5.28 -26.66
CA LEU A 400 14.26 -3.88 -26.76
C LEU A 400 13.72 -3.23 -28.04
N VAL A 401 13.09 -2.05 -27.92
CA VAL A 401 12.61 -1.22 -29.05
C VAL A 401 12.98 0.24 -28.80
N TRP A 402 13.62 0.86 -29.80
CA TRP A 402 14.20 2.20 -29.70
C TRP A 402 13.85 3.02 -30.93
N PRO A 403 13.16 4.16 -30.83
CA PRO A 403 12.99 5.05 -31.97
C PRO A 403 14.30 5.78 -32.29
N LEU A 404 14.64 5.86 -33.57
CA LEU A 404 15.70 6.74 -34.06
C LEU A 404 15.17 8.16 -34.24
N PRO A 405 16.01 9.20 -34.10
CA PRO A 405 15.61 10.58 -34.35
C PRO A 405 15.06 10.79 -35.76
N GLY A 406 14.21 11.80 -35.94
CA GLY A 406 13.73 12.21 -37.27
C GLY A 406 12.86 11.18 -37.99
N ASP A 407 12.29 10.21 -37.27
CA ASP A 407 11.52 9.10 -37.83
C ASP A 407 12.37 8.16 -38.72
N ASP A 408 13.70 8.11 -38.54
CA ASP A 408 14.66 7.29 -39.31
C ASP A 408 14.57 5.77 -39.05
N GLY A 409 13.52 5.34 -38.36
CA GLY A 409 13.21 3.96 -38.03
C GLY A 409 13.39 3.62 -36.55
N LEU A 410 13.67 2.34 -36.31
CA LEU A 410 13.79 1.74 -34.99
C LEU A 410 15.10 0.96 -34.86
N LEU A 411 15.65 0.90 -33.66
CA LEU A 411 16.59 -0.12 -33.24
C LEU A 411 15.87 -1.18 -32.43
N LEU A 412 16.10 -2.45 -32.77
CA LEU A 412 15.52 -3.62 -32.11
C LEU A 412 16.66 -4.46 -31.53
N GLN A 413 16.59 -4.87 -30.25
CA GLN A 413 17.33 -6.07 -29.83
C GLN A 413 16.43 -7.27 -29.95
N LEU A 414 16.95 -8.27 -30.63
CA LEU A 414 16.36 -9.59 -30.72
C LEU A 414 17.25 -10.56 -29.97
N ARG A 415 16.67 -11.33 -29.05
CA ARG A 415 17.37 -12.40 -28.34
C ARG A 415 16.88 -13.75 -28.82
N ARG A 416 17.84 -14.65 -29.08
CA ARG A 416 17.58 -16.05 -29.40
C ARG A 416 18.29 -16.96 -28.43
N PHE A 417 17.55 -17.91 -27.87
CA PHE A 417 18.11 -18.96 -27.03
C PHE A 417 18.47 -20.15 -27.93
N GLU A 418 19.78 -20.42 -28.08
CA GLU A 418 20.28 -21.56 -28.84
C GLU A 418 21.21 -22.41 -27.96
N LYS A 419 20.83 -23.67 -27.71
CA LYS A 419 21.68 -24.66 -27.00
C LYS A 419 22.24 -24.15 -25.65
N GLY A 420 21.48 -23.36 -24.90
CA GLY A 420 21.90 -22.79 -23.61
C GLY A 420 22.74 -21.51 -23.70
N THR A 421 22.97 -20.99 -24.91
CA THR A 421 23.57 -19.67 -25.15
C THR A 421 22.51 -18.68 -25.61
N ILE A 422 22.69 -17.40 -25.24
CA ILE A 422 21.82 -16.31 -25.70
C ILE A 422 22.58 -15.60 -26.82
N ARG A 423 22.06 -15.67 -28.04
CA ARG A 423 22.53 -14.85 -29.17
C ARG A 423 21.72 -13.57 -29.18
N SER A 424 22.39 -12.42 -29.25
CA SER A 424 21.74 -11.12 -29.37
C SER A 424 22.02 -10.55 -30.76
N GLN A 425 20.99 -10.05 -31.40
CA GLN A 425 21.09 -9.28 -32.63
C GLN A 425 20.55 -7.88 -32.42
N ILE A 426 21.23 -6.90 -33.01
CA ILE A 426 20.76 -5.52 -33.06
C ILE A 426 20.40 -5.23 -34.51
N VAL A 427 19.15 -4.86 -34.72
CA VAL A 427 18.59 -4.63 -36.04
C VAL A 427 18.08 -3.20 -36.12
N ARG A 428 18.46 -2.48 -37.18
CA ARG A 428 17.76 -1.27 -37.60
C ARG A 428 16.58 -1.67 -38.47
N TRP A 429 15.39 -1.25 -38.09
CA TRP A 429 14.17 -1.42 -38.87
C TRP A 429 13.69 -0.06 -39.36
N ALA A 430 13.64 0.16 -40.67
CA ALA A 430 13.17 1.41 -41.26
C ALA A 430 12.39 1.10 -42.54
N ASP A 431 11.20 1.69 -42.70
CA ASP A 431 10.36 1.53 -43.89
C ASP A 431 10.08 0.07 -44.30
N GLY A 432 9.97 -0.83 -43.32
CA GLY A 432 9.75 -2.25 -43.55
C GLY A 432 11.01 -3.03 -43.96
N GLU A 433 12.16 -2.37 -44.08
CA GLU A 433 13.45 -2.99 -44.31
C GLU A 433 14.21 -3.22 -43.00
N GLU A 434 14.86 -4.37 -42.91
CA GLU A 434 15.67 -4.79 -41.77
C GLU A 434 17.14 -4.77 -42.15
N THR A 435 17.94 -4.01 -41.41
CA THR A 435 19.41 -4.00 -41.51
C THR A 435 19.98 -4.52 -40.19
N VAL A 436 20.56 -5.73 -40.22
CA VAL A 436 21.27 -6.27 -39.07
C VAL A 436 22.53 -5.45 -38.86
N LEU A 437 22.65 -4.77 -37.71
CA LEU A 437 23.80 -3.92 -37.39
C LEU A 437 24.86 -4.69 -36.60
N VAL A 438 24.42 -5.59 -35.73
CA VAL A 438 25.28 -6.46 -34.92
C VAL A 438 24.65 -7.83 -34.87
N ASP A 439 25.40 -8.84 -35.27
CA ASP A 439 25.05 -10.25 -35.11
C ASP A 439 26.25 -10.99 -34.53
N ASP A 440 26.24 -11.19 -33.22
CA ASP A 440 27.35 -11.81 -32.52
C ASP A 440 26.86 -12.95 -31.63
N GLU A 441 27.63 -14.04 -31.63
CA GLU A 441 27.41 -15.22 -30.80
C GLU A 441 27.79 -14.96 -29.34
N ALA A 442 28.71 -14.04 -29.08
CA ALA A 442 28.93 -13.54 -27.75
C ALA A 442 27.76 -12.61 -27.40
N ALA A 443 27.01 -12.89 -26.33
CA ALA A 443 25.83 -12.10 -25.95
C ALA A 443 26.20 -10.61 -25.66
N TYR A 444 26.09 -9.72 -26.65
CA TYR A 444 26.07 -8.28 -26.40
C TYR A 444 24.70 -7.92 -25.88
N GLU A 445 24.67 -7.06 -24.87
CA GLU A 445 23.46 -6.42 -24.43
C GLU A 445 23.57 -4.93 -24.79
N VAL A 446 22.49 -4.35 -25.29
CA VAL A 446 22.42 -2.88 -25.38
C VAL A 446 22.32 -2.35 -23.95
N VAL A 447 23.12 -1.34 -23.60
CA VAL A 447 23.01 -0.68 -22.29
C VAL A 447 21.66 0.06 -22.25
N SER A 448 20.64 -0.63 -21.78
CA SER A 448 19.24 -0.17 -21.81
C SER A 448 18.88 0.73 -20.62
N TRP A 449 19.54 0.50 -19.48
CA TRP A 449 19.09 0.96 -18.16
C TRP A 449 19.59 2.37 -17.79
N LEU A 450 20.57 2.89 -18.53
CA LEU A 450 21.05 4.25 -18.42
C LEU A 450 20.60 4.94 -19.71
N THR A 451 19.65 5.85 -19.59
CA THR A 451 19.01 6.60 -20.67
C THR A 451 19.87 6.62 -21.94
N PRO A 452 19.39 6.04 -23.04
CA PRO A 452 20.07 6.07 -24.31
C PRO A 452 20.07 7.51 -24.80
N ARG A 453 21.06 8.29 -24.35
CA ARG A 453 21.61 9.28 -25.25
C ARG A 453 22.31 8.42 -26.30
N LEU A 454 21.58 8.09 -27.38
CA LEU A 454 22.23 8.25 -28.67
C LEU A 454 22.96 9.60 -28.58
N ALA A 455 24.17 9.71 -29.12
CA ALA A 455 24.76 11.04 -29.29
C ALA A 455 23.70 12.00 -29.84
N ALA A 456 23.76 13.29 -29.52
CA ALA A 456 22.61 14.18 -29.66
C ALA A 456 21.93 14.21 -31.05
N ASP A 457 22.59 13.69 -32.08
CA ASP A 457 22.16 13.50 -33.45
C ASP A 457 21.64 12.09 -33.83
N GLY A 458 21.61 11.13 -32.91
CA GLY A 458 21.27 9.75 -33.21
C GLY A 458 22.41 8.88 -33.72
N ARG A 459 23.66 9.39 -33.82
CA ARG A 459 24.72 8.73 -34.57
C ARG A 459 25.37 7.54 -33.87
N TYR A 460 25.60 7.64 -32.56
CA TYR A 460 26.35 6.64 -31.81
C TYR A 460 25.44 5.80 -30.91
N LEU A 461 25.60 4.48 -30.96
CA LEU A 461 24.93 3.52 -30.08
C LEU A 461 25.95 2.86 -29.14
N LEU A 462 25.69 2.92 -27.83
CA LEU A 462 26.52 2.27 -26.81
C LEU A 462 26.04 0.84 -26.54
N LEU A 463 26.96 -0.11 -26.66
CA LEU A 463 26.75 -1.52 -26.41
C LEU A 463 27.68 -1.99 -25.28
N TYR A 464 27.28 -3.03 -24.56
CA TYR A 464 28.18 -3.72 -23.65
C TYR A 464 28.15 -5.22 -23.88
N ARG A 465 29.28 -5.86 -23.60
CA ARG A 465 29.40 -7.30 -23.57
C ARG A 465 29.79 -7.72 -22.16
N VAL A 466 28.99 -8.61 -21.59
CA VAL A 466 29.40 -9.33 -20.38
C VAL A 466 30.10 -10.58 -20.83
N GLN A 467 31.42 -10.62 -20.72
CA GLN A 467 32.11 -11.89 -20.95
C GLN A 467 31.74 -12.86 -19.81
N PRO A 468 31.34 -14.11 -20.12
CA PRO A 468 31.21 -15.15 -19.10
C PRO A 468 32.60 -15.39 -18.51
N ALA A 469 32.87 -14.77 -17.37
CA ALA A 469 34.15 -14.89 -16.71
C ALA A 469 34.30 -16.29 -16.10
N ASP A 470 35.50 -16.87 -16.22
CA ASP A 470 36.05 -17.71 -15.16
C ASP A 470 35.84 -16.94 -13.84
N GLU A 471 35.23 -17.58 -12.85
CA GLU A 471 34.36 -17.06 -11.78
C GLU A 471 34.80 -15.82 -10.95
N ALA A 472 35.99 -15.25 -11.18
CA ALA A 472 36.57 -14.23 -10.33
C ALA A 472 36.23 -12.76 -10.70
N ARG A 473 36.02 -12.39 -11.98
CA ARG A 473 35.68 -11.00 -12.37
C ARG A 473 34.90 -10.92 -13.69
N ARG A 474 33.62 -10.57 -13.62
CA ARG A 474 32.84 -10.19 -14.82
C ARG A 474 33.34 -8.84 -15.32
N GLU A 475 34.28 -8.85 -16.25
CA GLU A 475 34.69 -7.63 -16.94
C GLU A 475 33.62 -7.24 -17.96
N GLN A 476 33.03 -6.07 -17.76
CA GLN A 476 32.15 -5.43 -18.74
C GLN A 476 33.01 -4.71 -19.76
N GLN A 477 32.84 -5.03 -21.04
CA GLN A 477 33.46 -4.30 -22.14
C GLN A 477 32.41 -3.45 -22.84
N PHE A 478 32.72 -2.18 -23.07
CA PHE A 478 31.84 -1.24 -23.72
C PHE A 478 32.28 -1.00 -25.16
N PHE A 479 31.32 -0.78 -26.05
CA PHE A 479 31.56 -0.53 -27.47
C PHE A 479 30.65 0.59 -27.97
N VAL A 480 31.18 1.45 -28.82
CA VAL A 480 30.41 2.43 -29.57
C VAL A 480 30.24 1.93 -31.01
N LEU A 481 29.02 2.07 -31.52
CA LEU A 481 28.63 1.76 -32.88
C LEU A 481 28.25 3.06 -33.59
N ASP A 482 28.97 3.42 -34.67
CA ASP A 482 28.63 4.58 -35.52
C ASP A 482 27.60 4.18 -36.58
N LEU A 483 26.34 4.57 -36.36
CA LEU A 483 25.21 4.27 -37.25
C LEU A 483 25.33 4.98 -38.60
N ALA A 484 26.04 6.10 -38.70
CA ALA A 484 26.27 6.78 -39.97
C ALA A 484 27.35 6.07 -40.81
N ALA A 485 28.30 5.41 -40.15
CA ALA A 485 29.32 4.59 -40.82
C ALA A 485 28.83 3.17 -41.17
N CYS A 486 27.71 2.73 -40.60
CA CYS A 486 27.07 1.43 -40.87
C CYS A 486 26.49 1.33 -42.30
N GLY A 487 27.29 0.87 -43.26
CA GLY A 487 26.83 0.53 -44.61
C GLY A 487 26.61 -0.97 -44.79
N GLY A 488 25.37 -1.41 -45.02
CA GLY A 488 25.09 -2.79 -45.47
C GLY A 488 25.16 -3.89 -44.39
N GLY A 489 25.17 -3.52 -43.11
CA GLY A 489 25.09 -4.45 -41.97
C GLY A 489 26.41 -4.93 -41.38
N ASP A 490 27.54 -4.59 -42.00
CA ASP A 490 28.88 -4.84 -41.45
C ASP A 490 29.37 -3.64 -40.63
N CYS A 491 28.70 -3.38 -39.50
CA CYS A 491 29.08 -2.27 -38.66
C CYS A 491 30.30 -2.59 -37.77
N ALA A 492 31.30 -1.71 -37.78
CA ALA A 492 32.44 -1.82 -36.89
C ALA A 492 32.08 -1.41 -35.46
N LEU A 493 32.35 -2.29 -34.49
CA LEU A 493 32.28 -1.99 -33.07
C LEU A 493 33.61 -1.40 -32.59
N GLN A 494 33.58 -0.16 -32.10
CA GLN A 494 34.74 0.48 -31.52
C GLN A 494 34.75 0.27 -30.00
N PRO A 495 35.74 -0.41 -29.41
CA PRO A 495 35.82 -0.55 -27.97
C PRO A 495 36.05 0.82 -27.30
N VAL A 496 35.44 1.03 -26.14
CA VAL A 496 35.63 2.22 -25.30
C VAL A 496 35.91 1.80 -23.86
N ASP A 497 36.73 2.59 -23.17
CA ASP A 497 37.26 2.29 -21.83
C ASP A 497 36.23 2.54 -20.68
N GLY A 498 34.97 2.79 -21.02
CA GLY A 498 33.93 3.12 -20.06
C GLY A 498 32.59 3.46 -20.70
N VAL A 499 31.69 4.06 -19.92
CA VAL A 499 30.37 4.52 -20.39
C VAL A 499 30.49 5.98 -20.83
N PRO A 500 30.41 6.30 -22.14
CA PRO A 500 30.38 7.67 -22.63
C PRO A 500 29.02 8.33 -22.41
N TYR A 501 29.06 9.62 -22.08
CA TYR A 501 27.92 10.52 -21.97
C TYR A 501 28.16 11.70 -22.90
N TRP A 502 27.47 11.75 -24.03
CA TRP A 502 27.67 12.78 -25.06
C TRP A 502 27.16 14.16 -24.62
N SER A 503 27.91 15.19 -25.01
CA SER A 503 27.49 16.59 -24.94
C SER A 503 26.25 16.83 -25.80
N PRO A 504 25.48 17.90 -25.54
CA PRO A 504 24.30 18.25 -26.33
C PRO A 504 24.60 18.49 -27.83
N ASP A 505 25.81 18.92 -28.18
CA ASP A 505 26.28 19.03 -29.58
C ASP A 505 26.91 17.74 -30.15
N GLY A 506 27.07 16.70 -29.32
CA GLY A 506 27.68 15.42 -29.70
C GLY A 506 29.21 15.44 -29.91
N THR A 507 29.88 16.59 -29.79
CA THR A 507 31.31 16.72 -30.14
C THR A 507 32.26 16.19 -29.05
N ARG A 508 31.74 15.98 -27.84
CA ARG A 508 32.52 15.59 -26.65
C ARG A 508 31.77 14.53 -25.85
N THR A 509 32.51 13.78 -25.05
CA THR A 509 31.96 12.80 -24.12
C THR A 509 32.51 12.96 -22.71
N LEU A 510 31.74 12.57 -21.71
CA LEU A 510 32.23 12.26 -20.38
C LEU A 510 32.25 10.75 -20.25
N ILE A 511 33.38 10.14 -19.91
CA ILE A 511 33.55 8.69 -19.89
C ILE A 511 33.75 8.25 -18.45
N VAL A 512 32.85 7.39 -17.97
CA VAL A 512 32.96 6.75 -16.65
C VAL A 512 33.64 5.39 -16.83
N ALA A 513 34.88 5.26 -16.34
CA ALA A 513 35.64 4.02 -16.52
C ALA A 513 34.99 2.82 -15.82
N ALA A 514 35.09 1.67 -16.48
CA ALA A 514 34.59 0.40 -15.96
C ALA A 514 35.44 -0.12 -14.79
N GLY A 515 34.80 -0.76 -13.81
CA GLY A 515 35.46 -1.73 -12.91
C GLY A 515 35.86 -1.26 -11.50
N GLN A 516 36.07 0.03 -11.24
CA GLN A 516 36.36 0.52 -9.88
C GLN A 516 35.33 1.55 -9.44
N TRP A 517 34.95 1.52 -8.17
CA TRP A 517 34.06 2.52 -7.58
C TRP A 517 34.77 3.24 -6.42
N PRO A 518 34.81 4.59 -6.39
CA PRO A 518 34.32 5.50 -7.41
C PRO A 518 35.14 5.40 -8.71
N SER A 519 34.47 5.54 -9.85
CA SER A 519 35.09 5.40 -11.18
C SER A 519 35.97 6.59 -11.50
N ASP A 520 37.02 6.36 -12.28
CA ASP A 520 37.71 7.47 -12.94
C ASP A 520 36.80 8.07 -14.02
N LEU A 521 36.72 9.39 -14.02
CA LEU A 521 35.94 10.19 -14.96
C LEU A 521 36.89 10.89 -15.92
N TYR A 522 36.63 10.75 -17.22
CA TYR A 522 37.41 11.34 -18.29
C TYR A 522 36.55 12.23 -19.18
N LEU A 523 37.18 13.23 -19.78
CA LEU A 523 36.67 13.91 -20.96
C LEU A 523 37.17 13.13 -22.19
N GLY A 524 36.28 12.84 -23.11
CA GLY A 524 36.58 12.18 -24.38
C GLY A 524 36.11 12.97 -25.59
N ASP A 525 36.43 12.42 -26.76
CA ASP A 525 35.98 12.90 -28.06
C ASP A 525 34.56 12.41 -28.41
N GLU A 526 34.07 12.74 -29.62
CA GLU A 526 32.76 12.33 -30.14
C GLU A 526 32.56 10.81 -30.21
N ALA A 527 33.64 10.04 -30.38
CA ALA A 527 33.60 8.58 -30.51
C ALA A 527 33.80 7.86 -29.16
N GLY A 528 33.93 8.61 -28.05
CA GLY A 528 34.18 8.04 -26.73
C GLY A 528 35.65 7.65 -26.50
N GLY A 529 36.58 8.18 -27.28
CA GLY A 529 38.02 8.08 -27.02
C GLY A 529 38.44 8.99 -25.86
N ILE A 530 39.19 8.46 -24.89
CA ILE A 530 39.67 9.24 -23.74
C ILE A 530 40.68 10.31 -24.20
N ALA A 531 40.39 11.57 -23.88
CA ALA A 531 41.27 12.71 -24.16
C ALA A 531 41.94 13.26 -22.89
N GLN A 532 41.21 13.37 -21.78
CA GLN A 532 41.70 13.99 -20.55
C GLN A 532 41.07 13.36 -19.30
N TRP A 533 41.86 13.03 -18.27
CA TRP A 533 41.34 12.69 -16.95
C TRP A 533 40.77 13.93 -16.22
N ILE A 534 39.58 13.81 -15.64
CA ILE A 534 38.87 14.89 -14.93
C ILE A 534 38.98 14.70 -13.41
N ASP A 535 38.45 13.60 -12.88
CA ASP A 535 38.35 13.34 -11.44
C ASP A 535 37.99 11.87 -11.16
N LYS A 536 37.83 11.50 -9.89
CA LYS A 536 37.04 10.34 -9.50
C LYS A 536 35.59 10.75 -9.25
N GLY A 537 34.63 10.06 -9.86
CA GLY A 537 33.21 10.38 -9.76
C GLY A 537 32.32 9.44 -10.56
N TRP A 538 31.01 9.67 -10.48
CA TRP A 538 30.00 8.94 -11.25
C TRP A 538 28.82 9.84 -11.59
N ALA A 539 27.84 9.31 -12.32
CA ALA A 539 26.65 10.03 -12.77
C ALA A 539 26.97 11.38 -13.43
N PRO A 540 27.84 11.40 -14.47
CA PRO A 540 28.13 12.65 -15.16
C PRO A 540 26.91 13.12 -15.95
N PHE A 541 26.79 14.44 -16.08
CA PHE A 541 25.74 15.09 -16.85
C PHE A 541 26.26 16.36 -17.50
N TRP A 542 25.69 16.71 -18.65
CA TRP A 542 25.99 17.98 -19.31
C TRP A 542 24.97 19.04 -18.91
N VAL A 543 25.46 20.24 -18.59
CA VAL A 543 24.62 21.43 -18.39
C VAL A 543 24.38 22.11 -19.74
N ASP A 544 25.46 22.25 -20.51
CA ASP A 544 25.51 22.74 -21.89
C ASP A 544 26.78 22.20 -22.57
N ASP A 545 27.12 22.63 -23.79
CA ASP A 545 28.32 22.13 -24.51
C ASP A 545 29.66 22.52 -23.87
N GLY A 546 29.66 23.56 -23.03
CA GLY A 546 30.84 24.11 -22.36
C GLY A 546 30.95 23.76 -20.87
N GLN A 547 29.90 23.20 -20.27
CA GLN A 547 29.85 22.92 -18.84
C GLN A 547 29.19 21.56 -18.56
N PHE A 548 29.79 20.82 -17.63
CA PHE A 548 29.27 19.55 -17.14
C PHE A 548 29.30 19.47 -15.62
N GLY A 549 28.60 18.49 -15.10
CA GLY A 549 28.68 18.10 -13.70
C GLY A 549 28.80 16.60 -13.50
N TYR A 550 29.12 16.23 -12.28
CA TYR A 550 29.23 14.84 -11.83
C TYR A 550 29.13 14.76 -10.32
N VAL A 551 28.88 13.56 -9.81
CA VAL A 551 28.84 13.26 -8.38
C VAL A 551 30.18 12.68 -7.96
N ARG A 552 30.68 13.10 -6.79
CA ARG A 552 31.88 12.52 -6.18
C ARG A 552 31.78 12.46 -4.66
N PRO A 553 32.66 11.71 -3.97
CA PRO A 553 32.82 11.82 -2.53
C PRO A 553 33.37 13.21 -2.15
N ALA A 554 32.94 13.75 -1.01
CA ALA A 554 33.38 15.06 -0.50
C ALA A 554 34.84 15.05 -0.03
N ALA A 555 35.38 13.90 0.37
CA ALA A 555 36.77 13.75 0.77
C ALA A 555 37.67 13.78 -0.48
N PRO A 556 38.59 14.75 -0.61
CA PRO A 556 39.54 14.76 -1.71
C PRO A 556 40.55 13.61 -1.55
N GLY A 557 40.73 12.79 -2.59
CA GLY A 557 41.95 11.98 -2.73
C GLY A 557 41.85 10.46 -2.59
N GLY A 558 40.67 9.85 -2.53
CA GLY A 558 40.55 8.42 -2.82
C GLY A 558 39.76 7.60 -1.81
N ASP A 559 39.16 6.55 -2.38
CA ASP A 559 38.29 5.52 -1.82
C ASP A 559 37.03 6.03 -1.13
N TYR A 560 35.91 5.85 -1.82
CA TYR A 560 34.61 6.03 -1.19
C TYR A 560 34.45 5.01 -0.07
N VAL A 561 34.15 5.50 1.13
CA VAL A 561 33.65 4.68 2.23
C VAL A 561 32.14 4.84 2.29
N ALA A 562 31.41 3.74 2.40
CA ALA A 562 29.96 3.77 2.55
C ALA A 562 29.56 4.66 3.74
N GLY A 563 28.91 5.79 3.44
CA GLY A 563 28.53 6.81 4.43
C GLY A 563 29.23 8.16 4.24
N ASP A 564 30.21 8.26 3.34
CA ASP A 564 30.83 9.54 2.99
C ASP A 564 29.80 10.51 2.40
N ALA A 565 29.94 11.79 2.77
CA ALA A 565 29.17 12.85 2.14
C ALA A 565 29.50 12.92 0.64
N LEU A 566 28.48 13.13 -0.19
CA LEU A 566 28.59 13.30 -1.62
C LEU A 566 28.51 14.78 -1.98
N GLU A 567 29.21 15.16 -3.05
CA GLU A 567 29.13 16.48 -3.65
C GLU A 567 28.74 16.37 -5.12
N VAL A 568 27.84 17.26 -5.56
CA VAL A 568 27.62 17.56 -6.98
C VAL A 568 28.59 18.67 -7.36
N VAL A 569 29.41 18.40 -8.36
CA VAL A 569 30.46 19.29 -8.84
C VAL A 569 30.11 19.72 -10.25
N LEU A 570 30.26 21.01 -10.55
CA LEU A 570 30.28 21.53 -11.92
C LEU A 570 31.71 21.89 -12.33
N ALA A 571 32.03 21.65 -13.59
CA ALA A 571 33.29 22.03 -14.21
C ALA A 571 33.03 22.54 -15.64
N ALA A 572 33.81 23.52 -16.08
CA ALA A 572 33.81 23.94 -17.48
C ALA A 572 34.77 23.05 -18.27
N VAL A 573 34.47 22.76 -19.54
CA VAL A 573 35.30 21.86 -20.34
C VAL A 573 36.72 22.41 -20.54
N GLU A 574 36.84 23.69 -20.92
CA GLU A 574 38.14 24.34 -21.16
C GLU A 574 39.00 24.47 -19.91
N THR A 575 38.36 24.53 -18.74
CA THR A 575 39.02 24.66 -17.45
C THR A 575 38.58 23.55 -16.51
N SER A 576 38.59 22.30 -16.97
CA SER A 576 38.12 21.12 -16.22
C SER A 576 38.82 20.91 -14.86
N LYS A 577 39.93 21.60 -14.63
CA LYS A 577 40.62 21.69 -13.33
C LYS A 577 39.91 22.62 -12.32
N GLN A 578 39.17 23.62 -12.79
CA GLN A 578 38.36 24.52 -11.98
C GLN A 578 36.99 23.89 -11.73
N LYS A 579 36.83 23.37 -10.51
CA LYS A 579 35.66 22.62 -10.07
C LYS A 579 34.91 23.44 -9.03
N ARG A 580 33.60 23.58 -9.21
CA ARG A 580 32.72 24.27 -8.26
C ARG A 580 31.74 23.26 -7.67
N VAL A 581 31.80 23.06 -6.36
CA VAL A 581 30.77 22.32 -5.63
C VAL A 581 29.50 23.16 -5.63
N VAL A 582 28.40 22.62 -6.13
CA VAL A 582 27.11 23.31 -6.19
C VAL A 582 26.11 22.77 -5.18
N LEU A 583 26.29 21.54 -4.73
CA LEU A 583 25.39 20.89 -3.78
C LEU A 583 26.14 19.81 -3.00
N ARG A 584 25.92 19.76 -1.69
CA ARG A 584 26.36 18.66 -0.82
C ARG A 584 25.16 17.86 -0.34
N THR A 585 25.38 16.58 -0.01
CA THR A 585 24.34 15.76 0.65
C THR A 585 23.82 16.41 1.93
N ALA A 586 24.70 17.12 2.67
CA ALA A 586 24.32 17.87 3.86
C ALA A 586 23.38 19.04 3.55
N ASP A 587 23.57 19.73 2.42
CA ASP A 587 22.71 20.84 2.00
C ASP A 587 21.32 20.31 1.62
N LEU A 588 21.25 19.17 0.92
CA LEU A 588 20.01 18.46 0.62
C LEU A 588 19.30 17.99 1.91
N ALA A 589 20.04 17.39 2.85
CA ALA A 589 19.47 16.94 4.12
C ALA A 589 18.91 18.09 4.96
N ALA A 590 19.43 19.32 4.81
CA ALA A 590 18.94 20.50 5.52
C ALA A 590 17.63 21.06 4.93
N VAL A 591 17.34 20.82 3.65
CA VAL A 591 16.12 21.31 2.98
C VAL A 591 15.04 20.24 2.83
N LEU A 592 15.41 18.96 2.89
CA LEU A 592 14.44 17.88 2.88
C LEU A 592 13.72 17.82 4.25
N PRO A 593 12.38 17.67 4.27
CA PRO A 593 11.64 17.52 5.51
C PRO A 593 12.18 16.32 6.29
N ALA A 594 12.20 16.44 7.61
CA ALA A 594 12.65 15.35 8.48
C ALA A 594 11.85 14.09 8.16
N ARG A 595 12.56 12.97 7.94
CA ARG A 595 11.90 11.69 7.68
C ARG A 595 11.04 11.31 8.90
N PRO A 596 9.78 10.90 8.71
CA PRO A 596 9.00 10.29 9.79
C PRO A 596 9.80 9.10 10.35
N GLY A 597 10.16 9.13 11.64
CA GLY A 597 10.94 8.08 12.31
C GLY A 597 12.45 8.29 12.47
N GLY A 598 13.03 9.44 12.10
CA GLY A 598 14.36 9.86 12.59
C GLY A 598 15.60 9.12 12.05
N GLY A 599 15.49 8.37 10.94
CA GLY A 599 16.63 7.73 10.28
C GLY A 599 17.37 8.64 9.29
N PRO A 600 18.66 8.38 8.98
CA PRO A 600 19.40 9.17 8.00
C PRO A 600 18.75 9.05 6.61
N VAL A 601 18.60 10.19 5.92
CA VAL A 601 18.17 10.22 4.52
C VAL A 601 19.30 9.65 3.67
N ARG A 602 19.07 8.49 3.06
CA ARG A 602 20.00 7.92 2.06
C ARG A 602 19.58 8.44 0.70
N LEU A 603 20.37 9.36 0.15
CA LEU A 603 20.21 9.85 -1.20
C LEU A 603 20.89 8.87 -2.16
N TYR A 604 20.09 8.26 -3.04
CA TYR A 604 20.59 7.56 -4.22
C TYR A 604 20.64 8.58 -5.35
N VAL A 605 21.82 9.07 -5.67
CA VAL A 605 22.03 9.93 -6.84
C VAL A 605 22.50 9.01 -7.96
N ASN A 606 21.58 8.69 -8.86
CA ASN A 606 21.85 7.96 -10.11
C ASN A 606 22.11 8.95 -11.24
#